data_AF-A0A2M7DZ08-F1
#
_entry.id   AF-A0A2M7DZ08-F1
#
_cell.length_a   1.000
_cell.length_b   1.000
_cell.length_c   1.000
_cell.angle_alpha   90.00
_cell.angle_beta   90.00
_cell.angle_gamma   90.00
#
_symmetry.space_group_name_H-M   'P 1'
#
loop_
_entity.id
_entity.type
_entity.pdbx_description
1 polymer ?
#
loop_
_entity_poly.entity_id
_entity_poly.type
_entity_poly.pdbx_seq_one_letter_code
_entity_poly.pdbx_strand_id
1 'polypeptide(L)'
;MQIGEGCAIHIHVSIGHAAIIGKYVNIGPSATIIGPTEIGDYSYIGAKSLILPNLKIGKNVIVVAGVTLNRNLEDFETYLG
;
A
#
# COMPACT_ATOMS: atom_id res chain seq x y z
N MET A 1 4.29 -3.08 13.38
CA MET A 1 3.61 -2.20 12.41
C MET A 1 4.20 -0.81 12.60
N GLN A 2 4.55 -0.13 11.52
CA GLN A 2 5.09 1.22 11.53
C GLN A 2 4.39 2.03 10.43
N ILE A 3 4.02 3.28 10.74
CA ILE A 3 3.44 4.22 9.78
C ILE A 3 4.29 5.48 9.80
N GLY A 4 4.81 5.88 8.65
CA GLY A 4 5.58 7.11 8.47
C GLY A 4 4.73 8.37 8.59
N GLU A 5 5.40 9.52 8.70
CA GLU A 5 4.74 10.82 8.80
C GLU A 5 3.95 11.18 7.53
N GLY A 6 2.90 11.98 7.70
CA GLY A 6 2.14 12.53 6.57
C GLY A 6 1.29 11.52 5.80
N CYS A 7 1.10 10.30 6.30
CA CYS A 7 0.24 9.32 5.64
C CYS A 7 -1.24 9.70 5.74
N ALA A 8 -1.97 9.50 4.64
CA ALA A 8 -3.42 9.60 4.59
C ALA A 8 -4.05 8.20 4.65
N ILE A 9 -4.70 7.86 5.76
CA ILE A 9 -5.38 6.58 5.95
C ILE A 9 -6.88 6.82 5.92
N HIS A 10 -7.55 6.34 4.88
CA HIS A 10 -8.97 6.56 4.68
C HIS A 10 -9.85 5.60 5.50
N ILE A 11 -11.17 5.81 5.46
CA ILE A 11 -12.15 4.99 6.17
C ILE A 11 -12.05 3.51 5.80
N HIS A 12 -12.22 2.64 6.81
CA HIS A 12 -12.22 1.18 6.68
C HIS A 12 -10.94 0.55 6.11
N VAL A 13 -9.80 1.24 6.16
CA VAL A 13 -8.50 0.64 5.83
C VAL A 13 -8.12 -0.39 6.90
N SER A 14 -7.64 -1.56 6.45
CA SER A 14 -7.07 -2.59 7.33
C SER A 14 -5.59 -2.76 7.05
N ILE A 15 -4.75 -2.62 8.08
CA ILE A 15 -3.28 -2.77 7.98
C ILE A 15 -2.86 -3.97 8.84
N GLY A 16 -2.30 -4.98 8.19
CA GLY A 16 -1.87 -6.22 8.83
C GLY A 16 -0.63 -6.07 9.73
N HIS A 17 -0.37 -7.12 10.50
CA HIS A 17 0.78 -7.16 11.41
C HIS A 17 2.10 -6.99 10.63
N ALA A 18 3.11 -6.41 11.29
CA ALA A 18 4.45 -6.23 10.72
C ALA A 18 4.50 -5.46 9.36
N ALA A 19 3.44 -4.74 8.98
CA ALA A 19 3.50 -3.80 7.86
C ALA A 19 4.38 -2.59 8.20
N ILE A 20 5.15 -2.12 7.21
CA ILE A 20 5.98 -0.93 7.26
C ILE A 20 5.46 0.00 6.16
N ILE A 21 4.87 1.11 6.56
CA ILE A 21 4.37 2.15 5.65
C ILE A 21 5.34 3.33 5.71
N GLY A 22 5.85 3.74 4.56
CA GLY A 22 6.73 4.89 4.39
C GLY A 22 6.04 6.23 4.70
N LYS A 23 6.65 7.33 4.26
CA LYS A 23 6.16 8.68 4.47
C LYS A 23 5.24 9.12 3.34
N TYR A 24 4.25 9.96 3.66
CA TYR A 24 3.33 10.55 2.68
C TYR A 24 2.61 9.51 1.80
N VAL A 25 2.35 8.31 2.34
CA VAL A 25 1.59 7.26 1.65
C VAL A 25 0.10 7.56 1.78
N ASN A 26 -0.64 7.42 0.68
CA ASN A 26 -2.08 7.56 0.69
C ASN A 26 -2.73 6.19 0.48
N ILE A 27 -3.53 5.77 1.45
CA ILE A 27 -4.24 4.48 1.46
C ILE A 27 -5.74 4.75 1.33
N GLY A 28 -6.28 4.45 0.16
CA GLY A 28 -7.66 4.67 -0.21
C GLY A 28 -8.65 3.85 0.62
N PRO A 29 -9.93 4.26 0.63
CA PRO A 29 -10.94 3.67 1.51
C PRO A 29 -11.13 2.18 1.24
N SER A 30 -11.32 1.41 2.32
CA SER A 30 -11.49 -0.05 2.28
C SER A 30 -10.33 -0.84 1.66
N ALA A 31 -9.15 -0.25 1.49
CA ALA A 31 -7.96 -1.01 1.12
C ALA A 31 -7.53 -1.94 2.27
N THR A 32 -7.08 -3.14 1.91
CA THR A 32 -6.62 -4.16 2.85
C THR A 32 -5.18 -4.50 2.55
N ILE A 33 -4.29 -4.26 3.51
CA ILE A 33 -2.87 -4.60 3.43
C ILE A 33 -2.63 -5.81 4.32
N ILE A 34 -2.45 -7.00 3.72
CA ILE A 34 -2.06 -8.19 4.47
C ILE A 34 -0.56 -8.08 4.74
N GLY A 35 -0.17 -8.02 6.01
CA GLY A 35 1.22 -7.97 6.41
C GLY A 35 1.87 -9.36 6.46
N PRO A 36 3.21 -9.47 6.50
CA PRO A 36 4.18 -8.37 6.51
C PRO A 36 4.38 -7.78 5.11
N THR A 37 4.34 -6.46 4.97
CA THR A 37 4.48 -5.77 3.67
C THR A 37 5.17 -4.43 3.87
N GLU A 38 6.06 -4.06 2.95
CA GLU A 38 6.77 -2.77 2.93
C GLU A 38 6.17 -1.89 1.83
N ILE A 39 5.73 -0.67 2.17
CA ILE A 39 5.23 0.32 1.22
C ILE A 39 6.12 1.55 1.24
N GLY A 40 6.74 1.86 0.10
CA GLY A 40 7.64 3.00 -0.05
C GLY A 40 6.94 4.36 0.03
N ASP A 41 7.76 5.39 0.23
CA ASP A 41 7.31 6.78 0.37
C ASP A 41 6.54 7.26 -0.86
N TYR A 42 5.58 8.18 -0.65
CA TYR A 42 4.79 8.83 -1.69
C TYR A 42 3.93 7.88 -2.56
N SER A 43 3.76 6.63 -2.13
CA SER A 43 2.95 5.65 -2.86
C SER A 43 1.46 5.84 -2.59
N TYR A 44 0.64 5.49 -3.58
CA TYR A 44 -0.81 5.51 -3.53
C TYR A 44 -1.37 4.10 -3.64
N ILE A 45 -2.16 3.70 -2.64
CA ILE A 45 -2.86 2.43 -2.59
C ILE A 45 -4.35 2.69 -2.85
N GLY A 46 -4.85 2.22 -3.98
CA GLY A 46 -6.22 2.51 -4.44
C GLY A 46 -7.31 1.95 -3.52
N ALA A 47 -8.49 2.59 -3.58
CA ALA A 47 -9.65 2.14 -2.83
C ALA A 47 -9.98 0.65 -3.09
N LYS A 48 -10.37 -0.09 -2.06
CA LYS A 48 -10.71 -1.52 -2.13
C LYS A 48 -9.62 -2.42 -2.72
N SER A 49 -8.36 -1.98 -2.80
CA SER A 49 -7.27 -2.86 -3.22
C SER A 49 -6.94 -3.87 -2.12
N LEU A 50 -6.54 -5.08 -2.52
CA LEU A 50 -6.01 -6.10 -1.64
C LEU A 50 -4.51 -6.28 -1.89
N ILE A 51 -3.68 -6.02 -0.89
CA ILE A 51 -2.24 -6.26 -0.95
C ILE A 51 -1.94 -7.59 -0.25
N LEU A 52 -1.40 -8.56 -0.98
CA LEU A 52 -1.01 -9.86 -0.43
C LEU A 52 0.20 -9.74 0.51
N PRO A 53 0.41 -10.70 1.42
CA PRO A 53 1.53 -10.66 2.36
C PRO A 53 2.87 -10.90 1.68
N ASN A 54 3.94 -10.47 2.35
CA ASN A 54 5.34 -10.59 1.95
C ASN A 54 5.70 -9.81 0.68
N LEU A 55 5.06 -8.66 0.47
CA LEU A 55 5.32 -7.80 -0.68
C LEU A 55 6.18 -6.59 -0.33
N LYS A 56 6.99 -6.17 -1.30
CA LYS A 56 7.71 -4.90 -1.30
C LYS A 56 7.20 -4.02 -2.42
N ILE A 57 6.68 -2.86 -2.04
CA ILE A 57 6.19 -1.82 -2.94
C ILE A 57 7.20 -0.68 -2.86
N GLY A 58 7.78 -0.30 -4.00
CA GLY A 58 8.69 0.83 -4.13
C GLY A 58 8.07 2.18 -3.78
N LYS A 59 8.84 3.24 -4.01
CA LYS A 59 8.45 4.64 -3.81
C LYS A 59 7.70 5.17 -5.02
N ASN A 60 6.81 6.13 -4.80
CA ASN A 60 5.99 6.76 -5.86
C ASN A 60 5.22 5.73 -6.71
N VAL A 61 4.80 4.63 -6.09
CA VAL A 61 4.03 3.58 -6.77
C VAL A 61 2.55 3.91 -6.74
N ILE A 62 1.84 3.56 -7.81
CA ILE A 62 0.39 3.68 -7.88
C ILE A 62 -0.22 2.28 -8.01
N VAL A 63 -0.94 1.82 -6.99
CA VAL A 63 -1.81 0.64 -7.08
C VAL A 63 -3.23 1.13 -7.36
N VAL A 64 -3.82 0.76 -8.49
CA VAL A 64 -5.17 1.25 -8.82
C VAL A 64 -6.25 0.63 -7.94
N ALA A 65 -7.42 1.25 -7.91
CA ALA A 65 -8.53 0.81 -7.08
C ALA A 65 -9.06 -0.57 -7.52
N GLY A 66 -9.44 -1.40 -6.54
CA GLY A 66 -10.12 -2.68 -6.78
C GLY A 66 -9.25 -3.85 -7.26
N VAL A 67 -7.92 -3.71 -7.27
CA VAL A 67 -7.00 -4.77 -7.71
C VAL A 67 -6.46 -5.60 -6.55
N THR A 68 -5.97 -6.80 -6.86
CA THR A 68 -5.19 -7.62 -5.92
C THR A 68 -3.73 -7.59 -6.33
N LEU A 69 -2.87 -6.99 -5.50
CA LEU A 69 -1.44 -6.98 -5.75
C LEU A 69 -0.82 -8.29 -5.28
N ASN A 70 -0.15 -9.00 -6.21
CA ASN A 70 0.39 -10.34 -6.00
C ASN A 70 1.90 -10.46 -6.29
N ARG A 71 2.58 -9.34 -6.54
CA ARG A 71 4.02 -9.29 -6.78
C ARG A 71 4.63 -7.99 -6.24
N ASN A 72 5.94 -7.99 -6.12
CA ASN A 72 6.70 -6.78 -5.79
C ASN A 72 6.60 -5.76 -6.94
N LEU A 73 6.69 -4.48 -6.57
CA LEU A 73 6.67 -3.34 -7.48
C LEU A 73 7.93 -2.50 -7.28
N GLU A 74 8.52 -2.05 -8.38
CA GLU A 74 9.68 -1.18 -8.37
C GLU A 74 9.27 0.30 -8.18
N ASP A 75 10.23 1.17 -7.91
CA ASP A 75 9.99 2.61 -7.80
C ASP A 75 9.33 3.17 -9.08
N PHE A 76 8.37 4.09 -8.91
CA PHE A 76 7.60 4.75 -9.97
C PHE A 76 6.72 3.85 -10.83
N GLU A 77 6.50 2.60 -10.42
CA GLU A 77 5.63 1.68 -11.15
C GLU A 77 4.14 1.99 -10.91
N THR A 78 3.30 1.76 -11.93
CA THR A 78 1.83 1.77 -11.79
C THR A 78 1.30 0.35 -12.03
N TYR A 79 0.63 -0.21 -11.02
CA TYR A 79 0.01 -1.52 -11.07
C TYR A 79 -1.48 -1.41 -11.37
N LEU A 80 -1.89 -1.93 -12.53
CA LEU A 80 -3.25 -1.79 -13.07
C LEU A 80 -4.17 -3.01 -12.82
N GLY A 81 -3.63 -4.16 -12.40
CA GLY A 81 -4.39 -5.40 -12.22
C GLY A 81 -3.60 -6.64 -12.57
#